data_AF-U1GA18-F1
#
_entry.id   AF-U1GA18-F1
#
_cell.length_a   1.000
_cell.length_b   1.000
_cell.length_c   1.000
_cell.angle_alpha   90.00
_cell.angle_beta   90.00
_cell.angle_gamma   90.00
#
_symmetry.space_group_name_H-M   'P 1'
#
loop_
_entity.id
_entity.type
_entity.pdbx_description
1 polymer ?
#
loop_
_entity_poly.entity_id
_entity_poly.type
_entity_poly.pdbx_seq_one_letter_code
_entity_poly.pdbx_strand_id
1 'polypeptide(L)'
;MTDSQERRVRAESWRDDVSHALQEGYIWLYQLTAVDGIGGELGSVIEILLRLEDSAGRSLVIQTAVPRDRAELPAIDDLIAGAAWYQREVHDQFGVVFTAADMTPLLVHPQALADHHQPLGEHQSAPAAPLRKDVVLTARATTPWPGNVDDGAGGAATSRAGGRGARSGGRRRGTALGVPDAQTLAKLRAGREVSAEDIVSSMTSGRRRRR
;
A
#
# COMPACT_ATOMS: atom_id res chain seq x y z
N MET A 1 -18.43 -18.56 -17.11
CA MET A 1 -17.85 -17.21 -17.07
C MET A 1 -18.87 -16.33 -16.40
N THR A 2 -18.58 -15.85 -15.20
CA THR A 2 -19.44 -14.92 -14.48
C THR A 2 -19.47 -13.61 -15.25
N ASP A 3 -20.66 -13.16 -15.67
CA ASP A 3 -20.84 -11.87 -16.33
C ASP A 3 -20.50 -10.75 -15.34
N SER A 4 -19.46 -9.97 -15.64
CA SER A 4 -18.96 -8.91 -14.77
C SER A 4 -18.94 -7.60 -15.52
N GLN A 5 -19.67 -6.61 -15.00
CA GLN A 5 -19.72 -5.26 -15.54
C GLN A 5 -18.84 -4.31 -14.73
N GLU A 6 -18.29 -3.30 -15.38
CA GLU A 6 -17.47 -2.27 -14.76
C GLU A 6 -18.05 -0.88 -15.06
N ARG A 7 -18.15 -0.03 -14.03
CA ARG A 7 -18.62 1.35 -14.12
C ARG A 7 -17.63 2.27 -13.43
N ARG A 8 -16.98 3.13 -14.20
CA ARG A 8 -16.16 4.21 -13.65
C ARG A 8 -17.02 5.46 -13.48
N VAL A 9 -17.07 5.98 -12.26
CA VAL A 9 -17.94 7.09 -11.87
C VAL A 9 -17.13 8.23 -11.27
N ARG A 10 -17.69 9.44 -11.29
CA ARG A 10 -17.07 10.59 -10.63
C ARG A 10 -17.28 10.49 -9.12
N ALA A 11 -16.35 11.03 -8.34
CA ALA A 11 -16.45 10.99 -6.88
C ALA A 11 -17.73 11.69 -6.38
N GLU A 12 -18.14 12.76 -7.07
CA GLU A 12 -19.36 13.51 -6.74
C GLU A 12 -20.66 12.71 -6.98
N SER A 13 -20.67 11.77 -7.93
CA SER A 13 -21.85 10.94 -8.23
C SER A 13 -21.82 9.57 -7.53
N TRP A 14 -20.74 9.25 -6.82
CA TRP A 14 -20.50 7.95 -6.19
C TRP A 14 -21.72 7.38 -5.46
N ARG A 15 -22.31 8.14 -4.52
CA ARG A 15 -23.46 7.67 -3.74
C ARG A 15 -24.69 7.39 -4.61
N ASP A 16 -24.96 8.24 -5.58
CA ASP A 16 -26.11 8.11 -6.48
C ASP A 16 -25.93 6.87 -7.37
N ASP A 17 -24.72 6.65 -7.88
CA ASP A 17 -24.36 5.47 -8.68
C ASP A 17 -24.45 4.17 -7.86
N VAL A 18 -24.01 4.18 -6.59
CA VAL A 18 -24.21 3.04 -5.67
C VAL A 18 -25.70 2.80 -5.42
N SER A 19 -26.48 3.84 -5.14
CA SER A 19 -27.93 3.72 -4.94
C SER A 19 -28.63 3.16 -6.18
N HIS A 20 -28.24 3.58 -7.38
CA HIS A 20 -28.81 3.07 -8.63
C HIS A 20 -28.45 1.58 -8.84
N ALA A 21 -27.22 1.17 -8.56
CA ALA A 21 -26.82 -0.23 -8.62
C ALA A 21 -27.64 -1.12 -7.68
N LEU A 22 -27.95 -0.64 -6.47
CA LEU A 22 -28.83 -1.35 -5.55
C LEU A 22 -30.25 -1.50 -6.11
N GLN A 23 -30.78 -0.47 -6.78
CA GLN A 23 -32.10 -0.51 -7.44
C GLN A 23 -32.14 -1.46 -8.66
N GLU A 24 -31.01 -1.65 -9.34
CA GLU A 24 -30.86 -2.65 -10.41
C GLU A 24 -30.76 -4.10 -9.89
N GLY A 25 -30.64 -4.30 -8.57
CA GLY A 25 -30.61 -5.61 -7.93
C GLY A 25 -29.23 -6.11 -7.49
N TYR A 26 -28.18 -5.30 -7.62
CA TYR A 26 -26.84 -5.62 -7.12
C TYR A 26 -26.72 -5.41 -5.60
N ILE A 27 -27.44 -6.22 -4.83
CA ILE A 27 -27.65 -6.02 -3.39
C ILE A 27 -26.63 -6.73 -2.49
N TRP A 28 -25.76 -7.57 -3.04
CA TRP A 28 -24.77 -8.32 -2.26
C TRP A 28 -23.42 -7.61 -2.28
N LEU A 29 -23.00 -7.07 -1.13
CA LEU A 29 -21.66 -6.53 -0.97
C LEU A 29 -20.64 -7.67 -0.99
N TYR A 30 -19.77 -7.69 -1.99
CA TYR A 30 -18.67 -8.63 -2.06
C TYR A 30 -17.38 -8.03 -1.50
N GLN A 31 -17.07 -6.80 -1.90
CA GLN A 31 -15.82 -6.14 -1.50
C GLN A 31 -15.91 -4.63 -1.68
N LEU A 32 -15.24 -3.89 -0.80
CA LEU A 32 -14.88 -2.48 -1.00
C LEU A 32 -13.40 -2.32 -0.64
N THR A 33 -12.59 -1.83 -1.56
CA THR A 33 -11.13 -1.71 -1.39
C THR A 33 -10.59 -0.49 -2.15
N ALA A 34 -9.29 -0.24 -2.05
CA ALA A 34 -8.65 0.86 -2.74
C ALA A 34 -7.28 0.50 -3.30
N VAL A 35 -6.78 1.33 -4.22
CA VAL A 35 -5.48 1.23 -4.86
C VAL A 35 -4.83 2.61 -4.87
N ASP A 36 -3.59 2.69 -4.38
CA ASP A 36 -2.78 3.90 -4.52
C ASP A 36 -2.23 3.99 -5.95
N GLY A 37 -2.63 5.01 -6.71
CA GLY A 37 -2.31 5.19 -8.12
C GLY A 37 -0.88 5.64 -8.40
N ILE A 38 -0.19 6.20 -7.39
CA ILE A 38 1.09 6.88 -7.59
C ILE A 38 2.15 5.98 -8.23
N GLY A 39 2.99 6.58 -9.08
CA GLY A 39 4.03 5.88 -9.84
C GLY A 39 3.51 4.96 -10.95
N GLY A 40 2.19 4.93 -11.20
CA GLY A 40 1.54 4.21 -12.28
C GLY A 40 0.75 5.12 -13.22
N GLU A 41 -0.09 4.52 -14.06
CA GLU A 41 -0.90 5.23 -15.06
C GLU A 41 -2.06 6.04 -14.46
N LEU A 42 -2.48 5.71 -13.22
CA LEU A 42 -3.55 6.41 -12.50
C LEU A 42 -3.14 7.79 -11.97
N GLY A 43 -1.82 8.04 -11.80
CA GLY A 43 -1.32 9.29 -11.23
C GLY A 43 -1.50 9.37 -9.71
N SER A 44 -1.46 10.59 -9.15
CA SER A 44 -1.51 10.82 -7.69
C SER A 44 -2.96 10.80 -7.16
N VAL A 45 -3.60 9.64 -7.25
CA VAL A 45 -4.98 9.40 -6.79
C VAL A 45 -5.05 8.15 -5.92
N ILE A 46 -6.07 8.06 -5.07
CA ILE A 46 -6.53 6.78 -4.52
C ILE A 46 -7.76 6.36 -5.32
N GLU A 47 -7.71 5.20 -5.97
CA GLU A 47 -8.85 4.60 -6.65
C GLU A 47 -9.60 3.69 -5.68
N ILE A 48 -10.91 3.88 -5.53
CA ILE A 48 -11.80 3.08 -4.70
C ILE A 48 -12.61 2.16 -5.62
N LEU A 49 -12.70 0.88 -5.25
CA LEU A 49 -13.44 -0.14 -5.98
C LEU A 49 -14.49 -0.77 -5.07
N LEU A 50 -15.75 -0.72 -5.48
CA LEU A 50 -16.88 -1.42 -4.85
C LEU A 50 -17.35 -2.54 -5.77
N ARG A 51 -17.30 -3.77 -5.29
CA ARG A 51 -17.85 -4.94 -6.00
C ARG A 51 -19.15 -5.37 -5.34
N LEU A 52 -20.21 -5.38 -6.14
CA LEU A 52 -21.54 -5.85 -5.79
C LEU A 52 -21.93 -7.05 -6.66
N GLU A 53 -22.79 -7.90 -6.16
CA GLU A 53 -23.38 -9.02 -6.90
C GLU A 53 -24.91 -9.01 -6.80
N ASP A 54 -25.56 -9.56 -7.81
CA ASP A 54 -27.00 -9.82 -7.78
C ASP A 54 -27.32 -11.27 -7.37
N SER A 55 -28.60 -11.60 -7.24
CA SER A 55 -29.04 -12.95 -6.85
C SER A 55 -28.74 -14.04 -7.88
N ALA A 56 -28.39 -13.67 -9.12
CA ALA A 56 -27.99 -14.61 -10.17
C ALA A 56 -26.46 -14.80 -10.22
N GLY A 57 -25.70 -14.14 -9.33
CA GLY A 57 -24.25 -14.19 -9.28
C GLY A 57 -23.56 -13.34 -10.34
N ARG A 58 -24.26 -12.42 -11.01
CA ARG A 58 -23.63 -11.43 -11.91
C ARG A 58 -23.00 -10.35 -11.06
N SER A 59 -21.81 -9.89 -11.43
CA SER A 59 -21.09 -8.87 -10.67
C SER A 59 -21.04 -7.52 -11.34
N LEU A 60 -21.03 -6.47 -10.53
CA LEU A 60 -20.82 -5.09 -10.92
C LEU A 60 -19.67 -4.52 -10.08
N VAL A 61 -18.67 -3.94 -10.74
CA VAL A 61 -17.60 -3.19 -10.09
C VAL A 61 -17.79 -1.71 -10.38
N ILE A 62 -18.05 -0.92 -9.34
CA ILE A 62 -18.09 0.55 -9.40
C ILE A 62 -16.73 1.07 -8.96
N GLN A 63 -16.11 1.89 -9.79
CA GLN A 63 -14.76 2.45 -9.57
C GLN A 63 -14.86 3.96 -9.52
N THR A 64 -14.20 4.58 -8.55
CA THR A 64 -14.04 6.04 -8.49
C THR A 64 -12.64 6.39 -8.03
N ALA A 65 -12.18 7.61 -8.28
CA ALA A 65 -10.86 8.05 -7.87
C ALA A 65 -10.93 9.42 -7.19
N VAL A 66 -10.16 9.58 -6.11
CA VAL A 66 -10.07 10.81 -5.32
C VAL A 66 -8.61 11.28 -5.26
N PRO A 67 -8.35 12.58 -5.11
CA PRO A 67 -6.99 13.09 -4.92
C PRO A 67 -6.29 12.40 -3.74
N ARG A 68 -5.02 12.04 -3.91
CA ARG A 68 -4.26 11.29 -2.88
C ARG A 68 -3.92 12.10 -1.63
N ASP A 69 -3.71 13.39 -1.82
CA ASP A 69 -3.42 14.38 -0.77
C ASP A 69 -4.67 14.77 0.02
N ARG A 70 -5.85 14.64 -0.58
CA ARG A 70 -7.15 14.89 0.03
C ARG A 70 -8.17 13.82 -0.35
N ALA A 71 -7.92 12.61 0.12
CA ALA A 71 -8.74 11.45 -0.20
C ALA A 71 -10.03 11.45 0.63
N GLU A 72 -11.07 12.10 0.11
CA GLU A 72 -12.39 12.19 0.74
C GLU A 72 -13.46 11.62 -0.20
N LEU A 73 -14.39 10.83 0.33
CA LEU A 73 -15.51 10.25 -0.43
C LEU A 73 -16.77 10.19 0.45
N PRO A 74 -17.99 10.36 -0.10
CA PRO A 74 -19.19 10.12 0.69
C PRO A 74 -19.28 8.66 1.16
N ALA A 75 -19.62 8.45 2.43
CA ALA A 75 -19.88 7.11 2.95
C ALA A 75 -21.10 6.47 2.25
N ILE A 76 -21.29 5.15 2.38
CA ILE A 76 -22.40 4.37 1.84
C ILE A 76 -22.91 3.32 2.83
N ASP A 77 -22.48 3.37 4.09
CA ASP A 77 -22.83 2.40 5.14
C ASP A 77 -24.29 2.51 5.61
N ASP A 78 -24.97 3.62 5.35
CA ASP A 78 -26.42 3.73 5.49
C ASP A 78 -27.20 3.07 4.33
N LEU A 79 -26.59 2.96 3.15
CA LEU A 79 -27.15 2.23 2.00
C LEU A 79 -26.86 0.72 2.11
N ILE A 80 -25.67 0.39 2.58
CA ILE A 80 -25.14 -0.98 2.67
C ILE A 80 -24.47 -1.13 4.04
N ALA A 81 -25.20 -1.63 5.04
CA ALA A 81 -24.70 -1.73 6.43
C ALA A 81 -23.33 -2.42 6.57
N GLY A 82 -23.06 -3.44 5.73
CA GLY A 82 -21.78 -4.13 5.70
C GLY A 82 -20.58 -3.26 5.28
N ALA A 83 -20.81 -2.16 4.56
CA ALA A 83 -19.76 -1.27 4.07
C ALA A 83 -19.04 -0.54 5.22
N ALA A 84 -19.65 -0.42 6.41
CA ALA A 84 -19.02 0.24 7.56
C ALA A 84 -17.62 -0.32 7.89
N TRP A 85 -17.46 -1.64 7.84
CA TRP A 85 -16.18 -2.30 8.13
C TRP A 85 -15.15 -2.06 7.01
N TYR A 86 -15.57 -2.20 5.76
CA TYR A 86 -14.70 -1.99 4.61
C TYR A 86 -14.25 -0.52 4.47
N GLN A 87 -15.14 0.44 4.75
CA GLN A 87 -14.79 1.87 4.74
C GLN A 87 -13.70 2.17 5.78
N ARG A 88 -13.82 1.59 6.99
CA ARG A 88 -12.80 1.71 8.04
C ARG A 88 -11.49 1.01 7.68
N GLU A 89 -11.56 -0.15 7.03
CA GLU A 89 -10.37 -0.82 6.50
C GLU A 89 -9.67 0.03 5.43
N VAL A 90 -10.42 0.60 4.48
CA VAL A 90 -9.86 1.48 3.45
C VAL A 90 -9.29 2.76 4.07
N HIS A 91 -9.96 3.32 5.09
CA HIS A 91 -9.44 4.43 5.88
C HIS A 91 -8.11 4.08 6.54
N ASP A 92 -8.03 2.95 7.24
CA ASP A 92 -6.81 2.54 7.96
C ASP A 92 -5.64 2.23 7.03
N GLN A 93 -5.92 1.62 5.88
CA GLN A 93 -4.86 1.14 4.98
C GLN A 93 -4.40 2.21 3.97
N PHE A 94 -5.30 3.10 3.54
CA PHE A 94 -5.07 4.08 2.47
C PHE A 94 -5.31 5.54 2.90
N GLY A 95 -5.89 5.79 4.07
CA GLY A 95 -6.18 7.14 4.57
C GLY A 95 -7.33 7.83 3.83
N VAL A 96 -8.27 7.09 3.27
CA VAL A 96 -9.49 7.67 2.67
C VAL A 96 -10.49 7.98 3.77
N VAL A 97 -10.98 9.21 3.81
CA VAL A 97 -12.00 9.64 4.77
C VAL A 97 -13.38 9.50 4.12
N PHE A 98 -14.21 8.62 4.70
CA PHE A 98 -15.62 8.50 4.30
C PHE A 98 -16.48 9.47 5.11
N THR A 99 -17.03 10.50 4.47
CA THR A 99 -17.75 11.57 5.18
C THR A 99 -19.07 11.05 5.75
N ALA A 100 -19.41 11.45 6.97
CA ALA A 100 -20.59 11.03 7.74
C ALA A 100 -20.56 9.57 8.27
N ALA A 101 -19.42 8.88 8.18
CA ALA A 101 -19.20 7.57 8.79
C ALA A 101 -18.27 7.63 10.02
N ASP A 102 -18.29 6.57 10.84
CA ASP A 102 -17.31 6.36 11.91
C ASP A 102 -15.98 5.84 11.33
N MET A 103 -14.92 6.66 11.42
CA MET A 103 -13.57 6.32 10.96
C MET A 103 -12.63 5.92 12.12
N THR A 104 -13.19 5.44 13.24
CA THR A 104 -12.38 4.88 14.32
C THR A 104 -11.53 3.71 13.79
N PRO A 105 -10.22 3.68 14.03
CA PRO A 105 -9.35 2.63 13.50
C PRO A 105 -9.85 1.22 13.81
N LEU A 106 -9.78 0.34 12.83
CA LEU A 106 -10.24 -1.06 12.88
C LEU A 106 -9.07 -2.05 12.95
N LEU A 107 -8.08 -1.89 12.07
CA LEU A 107 -6.96 -2.81 11.87
C LEU A 107 -5.64 -2.21 12.34
N VAL A 108 -5.43 -0.93 12.04
CA VAL A 108 -4.16 -0.26 12.33
C VAL A 108 -4.25 0.38 13.70
N HIS A 109 -3.96 -0.41 14.73
CA HIS A 109 -3.82 0.12 16.08
C HIS A 109 -2.48 0.88 16.22
N PRO A 110 -2.49 2.18 16.56
CA PRO A 110 -1.26 2.99 16.62
C PRO A 110 -0.18 2.39 17.52
N GLN A 111 -0.57 1.79 18.64
CA GLN A 111 0.36 1.14 19.57
C GLN A 111 0.99 -0.13 18.98
N ALA A 112 0.17 -1.01 18.40
CA ALA A 112 0.66 -2.25 17.78
C ALA A 112 1.57 -1.97 16.58
N LEU A 113 1.25 -0.92 15.81
CA LEU A 113 2.12 -0.50 14.71
C LEU A 113 3.42 0.12 15.25
N ALA A 114 3.37 0.94 16.32
CA ALA A 114 4.58 1.49 16.94
C ALA A 114 5.52 0.39 17.50
N ASP A 115 4.97 -0.68 18.07
CA ASP A 115 5.76 -1.77 18.66
C ASP A 115 6.52 -2.60 17.60
N HIS A 116 6.02 -2.63 16.36
CA HIS A 116 6.57 -3.46 15.27
C HIS A 116 7.16 -2.65 14.11
N HIS A 117 6.87 -1.35 14.04
CA HIS A 117 7.45 -0.45 13.04
C HIS A 117 8.84 -0.02 13.50
N GLN A 118 9.86 -0.36 12.72
CA GLN A 118 11.18 0.25 12.87
C GLN A 118 11.13 1.66 12.29
N PRO A 119 11.20 2.72 13.12
CA PRO A 119 11.15 4.08 12.61
C PRO A 119 12.35 4.35 11.69
N LEU A 120 12.11 5.06 10.60
CA LEU A 120 13.18 5.49 9.70
C LEU A 120 14.11 6.51 10.35
N GLY A 121 13.68 7.21 11.40
CA GLY A 121 14.52 8.11 12.19
C GLY A 121 13.85 8.47 13.51
N GLU A 122 14.55 9.21 14.36
CA GLU A 122 14.14 9.54 15.75
C GLU A 122 12.80 10.31 15.84
N HIS A 123 12.28 10.83 14.74
CA HIS A 123 11.06 11.66 14.69
C HIS A 123 9.94 11.09 13.80
N GLN A 124 9.99 9.83 13.37
CA GLN A 124 8.97 9.24 12.51
C GLN A 124 8.05 8.28 13.27
N SER A 125 6.79 8.69 13.44
CA SER A 125 5.72 7.83 13.94
C SER A 125 5.37 6.72 12.95
N ALA A 126 4.65 5.70 13.44
CA ALA A 126 4.04 4.66 12.63
C ALA A 126 3.22 5.25 11.46
N PRO A 127 3.30 4.69 10.23
CA PRO A 127 2.59 5.23 9.08
C PRO A 127 1.08 5.08 9.24
N ALA A 128 0.33 6.17 9.07
CA ALA A 128 -1.12 6.20 9.23
C ALA A 128 -1.89 5.41 8.16
N ALA A 129 -1.24 5.05 7.04
CA ALA A 129 -1.85 4.34 5.91
C ALA A 129 -0.83 3.39 5.25
N PRO A 130 -0.59 2.18 5.80
CA PRO A 130 0.55 1.34 5.44
C PRO A 130 0.52 0.74 4.03
N LEU A 131 -0.62 0.77 3.31
CA LEU A 131 -0.69 0.32 1.91
C LEU A 131 -0.47 1.45 0.90
N ARG A 132 -0.21 2.68 1.36
CA ARG A 132 0.30 3.74 0.50
C ARG A 132 1.69 3.38 -0.02
N LYS A 133 1.93 3.61 -1.31
CA LYS A 133 3.15 3.15 -2.01
C LYS A 133 4.43 3.86 -1.58
N ASP A 134 4.32 5.05 -0.99
CA ASP A 134 5.42 5.81 -0.41
C ASP A 134 5.78 5.37 1.01
N VAL A 135 4.99 4.47 1.63
CA VAL A 135 5.35 3.86 2.91
C VAL A 135 6.47 2.86 2.70
N VAL A 136 7.64 3.18 3.26
CA VAL A 136 8.83 2.36 3.17
C VAL A 136 8.73 1.15 4.08
N LEU A 137 9.08 -0.03 3.56
CA LEU A 137 9.17 -1.26 4.34
C LEU A 137 10.48 -1.32 5.13
N THR A 138 10.58 -0.49 6.17
CA THR A 138 11.80 -0.25 6.96
C THR A 138 12.44 -1.52 7.50
N ALA A 139 11.63 -2.47 7.97
CA ALA A 139 12.09 -3.78 8.43
C ALA A 139 12.90 -4.55 7.38
N ARG A 140 12.58 -4.40 6.08
CA ARG A 140 13.36 -5.02 4.99
C ARG A 140 14.69 -4.32 4.73
N ALA A 141 14.85 -3.07 5.18
CA ALA A 141 16.08 -2.30 5.06
C ALA A 141 17.04 -2.53 6.24
N THR A 142 16.54 -2.97 7.39
CA THR A 142 17.30 -3.05 8.64
C THR A 142 17.50 -4.47 9.16
N THR A 143 16.54 -5.37 8.97
CA THR A 143 16.60 -6.72 9.54
C THR A 143 17.44 -7.64 8.66
N PRO A 144 18.57 -8.18 9.17
CA PRO A 144 19.34 -9.19 8.46
C PRO A 144 18.52 -10.46 8.30
N TRP A 145 18.52 -11.07 7.12
CA TRP A 145 17.85 -12.36 6.93
C TRP A 145 18.72 -13.47 7.54
N PRO A 146 18.18 -14.35 8.41
CA PRO A 146 19.00 -15.36 9.11
C PRO A 146 19.70 -16.35 8.19
N GLY A 147 19.28 -16.46 6.92
CA GLY A 147 19.92 -17.30 5.90
C GLY A 147 20.94 -16.58 5.00
N ASN A 148 21.25 -15.31 5.25
CA ASN A 148 22.22 -14.55 4.47
C ASN A 148 23.63 -14.77 5.04
N VAL A 149 24.31 -15.81 4.57
CA VAL A 149 25.60 -16.31 5.10
C VAL A 149 26.77 -15.31 4.95
N ASP A 150 26.57 -14.19 4.24
CA ASP A 150 27.60 -13.16 4.07
C ASP A 150 27.48 -11.97 5.04
N ASP A 151 26.50 -11.98 5.95
CA ASP A 151 26.41 -10.98 7.01
C ASP A 151 27.39 -11.39 8.12
N GLY A 152 28.65 -10.94 7.99
CA GLY A 152 29.82 -11.34 8.79
C GLY A 152 29.77 -11.04 10.30
N ALA A 153 28.70 -11.44 10.99
CA ALA A 153 28.58 -11.44 12.43
C ALA A 153 28.51 -12.89 12.95
N GLY A 154 29.69 -13.46 13.22
CA GLY A 154 29.92 -14.33 14.38
C GLY A 154 29.40 -15.76 14.32
N GLY A 155 30.06 -16.62 13.54
CA GLY A 155 30.11 -18.07 13.80
C GLY A 155 31.56 -18.52 13.70
N ALA A 156 32.15 -18.92 14.83
CA ALA A 156 33.56 -19.27 14.96
C ALA A 156 34.02 -20.32 13.94
N ALA A 157 34.70 -19.88 12.88
CA ALA A 157 35.39 -20.77 11.96
C ALA A 157 36.76 -21.14 12.54
N THR A 158 36.90 -22.39 13.00
CA THR A 158 38.21 -23.00 13.19
C THR A 158 38.88 -23.12 11.83
N SER A 159 40.00 -22.41 11.67
CA SER A 159 40.78 -22.35 10.44
C SER A 159 41.41 -23.71 10.09
N ARG A 160 41.31 -24.14 8.82
CA ARG A 160 42.44 -24.70 8.08
C ARG A 160 42.18 -24.74 6.57
N ALA A 161 43.27 -24.54 5.84
CA ALA A 161 43.49 -24.66 4.40
C ALA A 161 43.20 -23.41 3.56
N GLY A 162 44.29 -22.91 2.96
CA GLY A 162 44.36 -21.70 2.15
C GLY A 162 43.74 -21.83 0.75
N GLY A 163 43.54 -20.69 0.12
CA GLY A 163 43.01 -20.61 -1.22
C GLY A 163 42.86 -19.17 -1.70
N ARG A 164 43.83 -18.77 -2.53
CA ARG A 164 43.92 -17.61 -3.44
C ARG A 164 42.72 -16.64 -3.48
N GLY A 165 43.03 -15.36 -3.30
CA GLY A 165 42.10 -14.24 -3.40
C GLY A 165 41.31 -14.23 -4.71
N ALA A 166 40.03 -14.53 -4.61
CA ALA A 166 39.04 -14.16 -5.60
C ALA A 166 38.55 -12.74 -5.24
N ARG A 167 38.88 -11.76 -6.06
CA ARG A 167 38.14 -10.49 -6.09
C ARG A 167 36.73 -10.81 -6.55
N SER A 168 35.82 -11.14 -5.62
CA SER A 168 34.41 -11.27 -5.92
C SER A 168 33.91 -9.90 -6.35
N GLY A 169 33.75 -9.71 -7.66
CA GLY A 169 33.10 -8.52 -8.21
C GLY A 169 31.75 -8.38 -7.53
N GLY A 170 31.63 -7.37 -6.67
CA GLY A 170 30.45 -7.16 -5.85
C GLY A 170 29.23 -7.06 -6.74
N ARG A 171 28.40 -8.11 -6.76
CA ARG A 171 27.10 -8.09 -7.39
C ARG A 171 26.36 -6.94 -6.72
N ARG A 172 26.07 -5.85 -7.46
CA ARG A 172 25.30 -4.72 -6.94
C ARG A 172 24.02 -5.31 -6.35
N ARG A 173 23.94 -5.36 -5.01
CA ARG A 173 22.75 -5.83 -4.31
C ARG A 173 21.64 -4.90 -4.75
N GLY A 174 20.68 -5.43 -5.50
CA GLY A 174 19.43 -4.71 -5.74
C GLY A 174 18.80 -4.38 -4.40
N THR A 175 18.19 -3.21 -4.28
CA THR A 175 17.41 -2.89 -3.09
C THR A 175 16.27 -3.90 -2.95
N ALA A 176 15.94 -4.24 -1.70
CA ALA A 176 14.78 -5.07 -1.44
C ALA A 176 13.52 -4.35 -1.94
N LEU A 177 12.51 -5.10 -2.39
CA LEU A 177 11.23 -4.53 -2.82
C LEU A 177 10.61 -3.73 -1.66
N GLY A 178 10.08 -2.54 -1.97
CA GLY A 178 9.54 -1.61 -0.98
C GLY A 178 10.60 -0.85 -0.18
N VAL A 179 11.88 -0.95 -0.55
CA VAL A 179 12.98 -0.17 0.03
C VAL A 179 13.52 0.79 -1.04
N PRO A 180 13.50 2.11 -0.78
CA PRO A 180 14.12 3.14 -1.63
C PRO A 180 15.61 2.90 -1.88
N ASP A 181 16.17 3.60 -2.85
CA ASP A 181 17.63 3.63 -3.03
C ASP A 181 18.35 4.20 -1.80
N ALA A 182 19.66 3.95 -1.70
CA ALA A 182 20.45 4.35 -0.54
C ALA A 182 20.44 5.86 -0.29
N GLN A 183 20.36 6.68 -1.35
CA GLN A 183 20.36 8.14 -1.25
C GLN A 183 19.03 8.63 -0.66
N THR A 184 17.92 8.10 -1.15
CA THR A 184 16.56 8.42 -0.71
C THR A 184 16.36 7.94 0.72
N LEU A 185 16.80 6.72 1.03
CA LEU A 185 16.75 6.17 2.39
C LEU A 185 17.55 7.02 3.39
N ALA A 186 18.73 7.52 3.00
CA ALA A 186 19.53 8.40 3.85
C ALA A 186 18.84 9.75 4.12
N LYS A 187 18.16 10.33 3.12
CA LYS A 187 17.35 11.55 3.30
C LYS A 187 16.21 11.32 4.30
N LEU A 188 15.46 10.23 4.13
CA LEU A 188 14.36 9.85 5.03
C LEU A 188 14.85 9.60 6.46
N ARG A 189 16.01 8.94 6.63
CA ARG A 189 16.64 8.74 7.95
C ARG A 189 17.05 10.04 8.63
N ALA A 190 17.51 11.01 7.85
CA ALA A 190 17.85 12.34 8.33
C ALA A 190 16.64 13.26 8.54
N GLY A 191 15.41 12.76 8.40
CA GLY A 191 14.18 13.54 8.56
C GLY A 191 13.96 14.59 7.47
N ARG A 192 14.61 14.45 6.30
CA ARG A 192 14.42 15.38 5.18
C ARG A 192 13.16 15.00 4.42
N GLU A 193 12.40 16.00 3.99
CA GLU A 193 11.26 15.80 3.10
C GLU A 193 11.70 15.23 1.76
N VAL A 194 10.96 14.21 1.30
CA VAL A 194 11.09 13.59 -0.02
C VAL A 194 9.65 13.38 -0.52
N SER A 195 9.38 13.73 -1.78
CA SER A 195 8.06 13.54 -2.36
C SER A 195 7.70 12.05 -2.46
N ALA A 196 6.39 11.77 -2.41
CA ALA A 196 5.89 10.43 -2.59
C ALA A 196 6.29 9.84 -3.96
N GLU A 197 6.30 10.67 -5.01
CA GLU A 197 6.75 10.28 -6.35
C GLU A 197 8.23 9.87 -6.37
N ASP A 198 9.10 10.65 -5.71
CA ASP A 198 10.54 10.36 -5.66
C ASP A 198 10.81 9.06 -4.87
N ILE A 199 10.10 8.86 -3.76
CA ILE A 199 10.16 7.63 -2.97
C ILE A 199 9.80 6.43 -3.85
N VAL A 200 8.64 6.47 -4.52
CA VAL A 200 8.13 5.36 -5.35
C VAL A 200 9.01 5.10 -6.58
N SER A 201 9.50 6.16 -7.21
CA SER A 201 10.44 6.08 -8.34
C SER A 201 11.76 5.40 -7.92
N SER A 202 12.30 5.76 -6.75
CA SER A 202 13.53 5.16 -6.24
C SER A 202 13.38 3.67 -5.90
N MET A 203 12.20 3.22 -5.44
CA MET A 203 11.90 1.82 -5.16
C MET A 203 11.82 0.95 -6.43
N THR A 204 11.44 1.53 -7.58
CA THR A 204 11.26 0.81 -8.85
C THR A 204 12.48 0.86 -9.76
N SER A 205 13.43 1.76 -9.49
CA SER A 205 14.64 2.02 -10.29
C SER A 205 15.57 0.80 -10.50
N GLY A 206 15.47 -0.24 -9.66
CA GLY A 206 16.18 -1.52 -9.84
C GLY A 206 15.68 -2.35 -11.04
N ARG A 207 14.49 -2.04 -11.57
CA ARG A 207 13.83 -2.74 -12.67
C ARG A 207 14.17 -2.06 -14.01
N ARG A 208 15.45 -2.01 -14.42
CA ARG A 208 15.76 -1.71 -15.82
C ARG A 208 15.17 -2.82 -16.69
N ARG A 209 14.05 -2.53 -17.36
CA ARG A 209 13.43 -3.37 -18.39
C ARG A 209 14.51 -3.61 -19.44
N ARG A 210 15.07 -4.83 -19.51
CA ARG A 210 15.91 -5.22 -20.65
C ARG A 210 15.03 -5.10 -21.88
N ARG A 211 15.36 -4.15 -22.76
CA ARG A 211 14.85 -4.12 -24.13
C ARG A 211 15.50 -5.26 -24.90
#